data_AF-A0A3P7IDK1-F1
#
_entry.id   AF-A0A3P7IDK1-F1
#
_cell.length_a   1.000
_cell.length_b   1.000
_cell.length_c   1.000
_cell.angle_alpha   90.00
_cell.angle_beta   90.00
_cell.angle_gamma   90.00
#
_symmetry.space_group_name_H-M   'P 1'
#
loop_
_entity.id
_entity.type
_entity.pdbx_description
1 polymer ?
#
loop_
_entity_poly.entity_id
_entity_poly.type
_entity_poly.pdbx_seq_one_letter_code
_entity_poly.pdbx_strand_id
1 'polypeptide(L)'
;MIGGQLNSFNHVTKIKNIIFTFSAFKSPKRKIWRQRVITWAFRDPFKLLMNEQSQQLMRTLISTAFALWGNALDGYLDFQDVSHLISNSENVAKPSDVDIDILFARGSHGDKEAFDGKGNMVAHSSYPPDGILHLDADEDWSFDGSHGVDLRYVCFFCSLI
;
A
#
# COMPACT_ATOMS: atom_id res chain seq x y z
N MET A 1 50.63 -29.30 69.36
CA MET A 1 49.93 -30.51 68.87
C MET A 1 48.45 -30.20 68.95
N ILE A 2 47.56 -30.35 67.95
CA ILE A 2 47.57 -30.88 66.57
C ILE A 2 46.65 -29.93 65.75
N GLY A 3 46.74 -29.67 64.44
CA GLY A 3 47.63 -30.12 63.36
C GLY A 3 46.82 -30.37 62.06
N GLY A 4 47.22 -29.78 60.92
CA GLY A 4 46.45 -29.87 59.66
C GLY A 4 47.06 -29.06 58.50
N GLN A 5 47.64 -29.75 57.52
CA GLN A 5 48.12 -29.20 56.24
C GLN A 5 46.99 -29.25 55.18
N LEU A 6 47.03 -28.41 54.14
CA LEU A 6 47.43 -28.85 52.78
C LEU A 6 47.32 -27.75 51.71
N ASN A 7 48.18 -27.90 50.71
CA ASN A 7 48.57 -26.92 49.70
C ASN A 7 47.54 -26.66 48.58
N SER A 8 47.63 -25.46 48.00
CA SER A 8 47.63 -25.17 46.55
C SER A 8 46.53 -25.75 45.64
N PHE A 9 45.84 -24.87 44.90
CA PHE A 9 45.90 -24.91 43.43
C PHE A 9 45.59 -23.54 42.82
N ASN A 10 46.46 -23.05 41.94
CA ASN A 10 46.23 -21.84 41.13
C ASN A 10 45.29 -22.17 39.96
N HIS A 11 44.27 -21.35 39.71
CA HIS A 11 43.67 -21.27 38.38
C HIS A 11 43.30 -19.83 38.01
N VAL A 12 44.15 -19.19 37.21
CA VAL A 12 43.86 -17.90 36.58
C VAL A 12 42.90 -18.14 35.41
N THR A 13 41.69 -17.60 35.49
CA THR A 13 40.71 -17.73 34.40
C THR A 13 40.93 -16.66 33.34
N LYS A 14 41.44 -17.04 32.17
CA LYS A 14 41.55 -16.14 31.01
C LYS A 14 40.15 -15.78 30.49
N ILE A 15 39.72 -14.54 30.70
CA ILE A 15 38.54 -13.98 30.04
C ILE A 15 38.86 -13.83 28.55
N LYS A 16 38.13 -14.54 27.70
CA LYS A 16 38.20 -14.39 26.24
C LYS A 16 37.31 -13.22 25.83
N ASN A 17 37.88 -12.17 25.24
CA ASN A 17 37.11 -11.10 24.63
C ASN A 17 36.34 -11.64 23.42
N ILE A 18 35.03 -11.83 23.57
CA ILE A 18 34.12 -12.14 22.46
C ILE A 18 33.77 -10.81 21.78
N ILE A 19 34.37 -10.56 20.62
CA ILE A 19 33.96 -9.46 19.75
C ILE A 19 32.64 -9.88 19.10
N PHE A 20 31.53 -9.35 19.62
CA PHE A 20 30.24 -9.46 18.94
C PHE A 20 30.25 -8.54 17.71
N THR A 21 30.40 -9.13 16.53
CA THR A 21 30.07 -8.46 15.27
C THR A 21 28.55 -8.29 15.18
N PHE A 22 28.06 -7.15 15.65
CA PHE A 22 26.69 -6.74 15.38
C PHE A 22 26.51 -6.53 13.89
N SER A 23 25.99 -7.55 13.20
CA SER A 23 25.28 -7.34 11.94
C SER A 23 24.14 -6.37 12.23
N ALA A 24 24.24 -5.14 11.69
CA ALA A 24 23.21 -4.14 11.87
C ALA A 24 21.92 -4.64 11.21
N PHE A 25 21.00 -5.16 12.03
CA PHE A 25 19.68 -5.57 11.57
C PHE A 25 19.01 -4.35 10.93
N LYS A 26 18.97 -4.34 9.59
CA LYS A 26 18.29 -3.28 8.83
C LYS A 26 16.81 -3.39 9.13
N SER A 27 16.37 -2.61 10.13
CA SER A 27 14.97 -2.47 10.48
C SER A 27 14.16 -2.22 9.20
N PRO A 28 13.03 -2.94 8.99
CA PRO A 28 12.20 -2.73 7.81
C PRO A 28 11.92 -1.24 7.64
N LYS A 29 12.12 -0.70 6.43
CA LYS A 29 11.75 0.68 6.13
C LYS A 29 10.27 0.83 6.47
N ARG A 30 9.94 1.67 7.46
CA ARG A 30 8.55 1.88 7.90
C ARG A 30 7.69 2.19 6.68
N LYS A 31 6.66 1.37 6.48
CA LYS A 31 5.66 1.50 5.42
C LYS A 31 4.64 2.56 5.84
N ILE A 32 5.01 3.83 5.72
CA ILE A 32 4.24 5.00 6.14
C ILE A 32 4.42 6.15 5.15
N TRP A 33 3.39 6.99 5.04
CA TRP A 33 3.53 8.32 4.45
C TRP A 33 4.46 9.18 5.33
N ARG A 34 5.30 10.00 4.68
CA ARG A 34 6.25 10.91 5.35
C ARG A 34 5.87 12.38 5.20
N GLN A 35 4.91 12.64 4.34
CA GLN A 35 4.35 13.93 4.01
C GLN A 35 2.89 13.97 4.47
N ARG A 36 2.37 15.18 4.66
CA ARG A 36 0.99 15.42 5.08
C ARG A 36 0.01 15.42 3.90
N VAL A 37 0.42 15.97 2.76
CA VAL A 37 -0.42 16.05 1.56
C VAL A 37 -0.15 14.84 0.67
N ILE A 38 -1.18 14.02 0.47
CA ILE A 38 -1.14 12.79 -0.31
C ILE A 38 -1.94 13.02 -1.59
N THR A 39 -1.25 13.06 -2.72
CA THR A 39 -1.87 13.20 -4.05
C THR A 39 -2.42 11.85 -4.52
N TRP A 40 -3.62 11.85 -5.10
CA TRP A 40 -4.19 10.63 -5.67
C TRP A 40 -4.77 10.89 -7.06
N ALA A 41 -4.69 9.88 -7.93
CA ALA A 41 -5.26 9.92 -9.27
C ALA A 41 -6.08 8.65 -9.53
N PHE A 42 -7.22 8.82 -10.18
CA PHE A 42 -8.03 7.72 -10.70
C PHE A 42 -7.89 7.65 -12.23
N ARG A 43 -7.54 6.46 -12.75
CA ARG A 43 -7.25 6.22 -14.17
C ARG A 43 -8.03 5.03 -14.72
N ASP A 44 -8.72 5.26 -15.84
CA ASP A 44 -9.50 4.25 -16.56
C ASP A 44 -9.03 4.16 -18.03
N PRO A 45 -7.91 3.45 -18.31
CA PRO A 45 -7.43 3.29 -19.69
C PRO A 45 -8.37 2.40 -20.53
N PHE A 46 -9.15 1.53 -19.89
CA PHE A 46 -10.07 0.59 -20.56
C PHE A 46 -11.45 1.20 -20.87
N LYS A 47 -11.76 2.38 -20.33
CA LYS A 47 -13.03 3.11 -20.49
C LYS A 47 -14.23 2.28 -20.01
N LEU A 48 -14.06 1.55 -18.91
CA LEU A 48 -15.12 0.80 -18.24
C LEU A 48 -16.22 1.75 -17.75
N LEU A 49 -15.85 2.95 -17.33
CA LEU A 49 -16.77 4.03 -16.97
C LEU A 49 -17.26 4.72 -18.23
N MET A 50 -18.31 4.15 -18.83
CA MET A 50 -18.87 4.55 -20.13
C MET A 50 -19.37 5.99 -20.26
N ASN A 51 -19.52 6.75 -19.16
CA ASN A 51 -19.99 8.13 -19.21
C ASN A 51 -19.35 9.01 -18.12
N GLU A 52 -19.37 10.33 -18.34
CA GLU A 52 -18.80 11.30 -17.39
C GLU A 52 -19.48 11.27 -16.01
N GLN A 53 -20.76 10.87 -15.93
CA GLN A 53 -21.48 10.81 -14.66
C GLN A 53 -20.95 9.69 -13.75
N SER A 54 -20.64 8.51 -14.30
CA SER A 54 -20.04 7.42 -13.52
C SER A 54 -18.59 7.73 -13.15
N GLN A 55 -17.82 8.37 -14.04
CA GLN A 55 -16.47 8.86 -13.73
C GLN A 55 -16.49 9.88 -12.58
N GLN A 56 -17.42 10.85 -12.64
CA GLN A 56 -17.58 11.85 -11.59
C GLN A 56 -18.11 11.24 -10.28
N LEU A 57 -19.02 10.25 -10.35
CA LEU A 57 -19.46 9.49 -9.18
C LEU A 57 -18.30 8.79 -8.50
N MET A 58 -17.45 8.07 -9.26
CA MET A 58 -16.29 7.38 -8.70
C MET A 58 -15.28 8.35 -8.07
N ARG A 59 -14.94 9.46 -8.74
CA ARG A 59 -14.10 10.50 -8.15
C ARG A 59 -14.71 11.08 -6.87
N THR A 60 -16.03 11.27 -6.82
CA THR A 60 -16.74 11.78 -5.63
C THR A 60 -16.71 10.77 -4.48
N LEU A 61 -16.89 9.48 -4.76
CA LEU A 61 -16.83 8.42 -3.76
C LEU A 61 -15.41 8.27 -3.19
N ILE A 62 -14.38 8.27 -4.03
CA ILE A 62 -12.98 8.21 -3.62
C ILE A 62 -12.60 9.45 -2.81
N SER A 63 -12.98 10.66 -3.26
CA SER A 63 -12.81 11.90 -2.49
C SER A 63 -13.47 11.83 -1.11
N THR A 64 -14.67 11.23 -1.04
CA THR A 64 -15.43 11.08 0.21
C THR A 64 -14.75 10.09 1.16
N ALA A 65 -14.27 8.96 0.66
CA ALA A 65 -13.52 7.98 1.45
C ALA A 65 -12.25 8.61 2.04
N PHE A 66 -11.46 9.32 1.21
CA PHE A 66 -10.28 10.03 1.68
C PHE A 66 -10.57 11.18 2.65
N ALA A 67 -11.70 11.90 2.49
CA ALA A 67 -12.12 12.92 3.45
C ALA A 67 -12.48 12.32 4.82
N LEU A 68 -13.11 11.14 4.85
CA LEU A 68 -13.37 10.38 6.08
C LEU A 68 -12.05 9.94 6.74
N TRP A 69 -11.05 9.52 5.96
CA TRP A 69 -9.72 9.21 6.46
C TRP A 69 -8.98 10.41 7.05
N GLY A 70 -8.96 11.53 6.33
CA GLY A 70 -8.38 12.77 6.83
C GLY A 70 -9.00 13.17 8.18
N ASN A 71 -10.32 13.04 8.31
CA ASN A 71 -11.05 13.30 9.56
C ASN A 71 -10.69 12.29 10.68
N ALA A 72 -10.74 10.98 10.39
CA ALA A 72 -10.39 9.93 11.35
C ALA A 72 -8.93 9.96 11.84
N LEU A 73 -8.05 10.67 11.11
CA LEU A 73 -6.66 10.92 11.44
C LEU A 73 -6.43 12.33 12.03
N ASP A 74 -7.47 13.00 12.56
CA ASP A 74 -7.41 14.36 13.12
C ASP A 74 -6.79 15.41 12.16
N GLY A 75 -6.96 15.22 10.86
CA GLY A 75 -6.35 16.04 9.81
C GLY A 75 -4.82 15.88 9.71
N TYR A 76 -4.25 14.77 10.20
CA TYR A 76 -2.81 14.47 10.06
C TYR A 76 -2.40 14.24 8.60
N LEU A 77 -3.28 13.63 7.80
CA LEU A 77 -3.18 13.53 6.35
C LEU A 77 -4.25 14.38 5.67
N ASP A 78 -3.89 14.99 4.55
CA ASP A 78 -4.74 15.70 3.62
C ASP A 78 -4.62 15.03 2.25
N PHE A 79 -5.73 14.81 1.55
CA PHE A 79 -5.78 14.00 0.33
C PHE A 79 -6.27 14.84 -0.85
N GLN A 80 -5.47 14.93 -1.90
CA GLN A 80 -5.72 15.85 -3.02
C GLN A 80 -5.86 15.11 -4.35
N ASP A 81 -7.03 15.30 -5.00
CA ASP A 81 -7.33 14.70 -6.29
C ASP A 81 -6.60 15.44 -7.42
N VAL A 82 -5.64 14.74 -8.02
CA VAL A 82 -4.88 15.20 -9.20
C VAL A 82 -5.26 14.45 -10.47
N SER A 83 -6.32 13.64 -10.48
CA SER A 83 -6.76 12.84 -11.64
C SER A 83 -6.91 13.67 -12.92
N HIS A 84 -7.37 14.91 -12.80
CA HIS A 84 -7.55 15.85 -13.91
C HIS A 84 -6.24 16.36 -14.53
N LEU A 85 -5.10 16.19 -13.85
CA LEU A 85 -3.76 16.54 -14.34
C LEU A 85 -3.06 15.35 -15.01
N ILE A 86 -3.58 14.13 -14.82
CA ILE A 86 -2.97 12.89 -15.31
C ILE A 86 -3.69 12.43 -16.58
N SER A 87 -2.90 12.02 -17.58
CA SER A 87 -3.45 11.46 -18.81
C SER A 87 -4.02 10.06 -18.55
N ASN A 88 -5.23 9.78 -19.04
CA ASN A 88 -5.79 8.43 -19.20
C ASN A 88 -5.09 7.67 -20.35
N SER A 89 -3.76 7.63 -20.30
CA SER A 89 -2.91 6.87 -21.20
C SER A 89 -3.03 5.38 -20.92
N GLU A 90 -2.93 4.56 -21.96
CA GLU A 90 -2.82 3.09 -21.85
C GLU A 90 -1.54 2.64 -21.12
N ASN A 91 -0.63 3.57 -20.78
CA ASN A 91 0.50 3.29 -19.90
C ASN A 91 0.02 2.94 -18.48
N VAL A 92 0.07 1.66 -18.13
CA VAL A 92 -0.29 1.13 -16.80
C VAL A 92 0.71 1.51 -15.70
N ALA A 93 1.92 1.99 -16.02
CA ALA A 93 2.88 2.36 -14.99
C ALA A 93 2.39 3.56 -14.15
N LYS A 94 2.58 3.46 -12.83
CA LYS A 94 2.25 4.53 -11.87
C LYS A 94 2.96 5.85 -12.22
N PRO A 95 2.24 7.00 -12.28
CA PRO A 95 2.85 8.31 -12.44
C PRO A 95 3.80 8.65 -11.28
N SER A 96 4.95 9.29 -11.57
CA SER A 96 5.93 9.68 -10.54
C SER A 96 5.42 10.71 -9.55
N ASP A 97 4.49 11.54 -9.99
CA ASP A 97 4.02 12.75 -9.30
C ASP A 97 2.67 12.51 -8.60
N VAL A 98 2.34 11.24 -8.37
CA VAL A 98 1.11 10.77 -7.70
C VAL A 98 1.49 9.83 -6.55
N ASP A 99 0.99 10.09 -5.36
CA ASP A 99 1.27 9.25 -4.18
C ASP A 99 0.41 7.97 -4.19
N ILE A 100 -0.88 8.07 -4.51
CA ILE A 100 -1.80 6.93 -4.64
C ILE A 100 -2.37 6.85 -6.06
N ASP A 101 -1.96 5.86 -6.84
CA ASP A 101 -2.50 5.61 -8.18
C ASP A 101 -3.60 4.56 -8.12
N ILE A 102 -4.81 4.94 -8.53
CA ILE A 102 -6.01 4.09 -8.56
C ILE A 102 -6.30 3.76 -10.01
N LEU A 103 -6.08 2.52 -10.43
CA LEU A 103 -6.00 2.12 -11.83
C LEU A 103 -6.87 0.89 -12.12
N PHE A 104 -7.69 0.96 -13.17
CA PHE A 104 -8.16 -0.27 -13.82
C PHE A 104 -7.01 -0.90 -14.63
N ALA A 105 -6.65 -2.13 -14.26
CA ALA A 105 -5.51 -2.87 -14.79
C ALA A 105 -5.97 -4.28 -15.21
N ARG A 106 -5.25 -4.95 -16.13
CA ARG A 106 -5.62 -6.28 -16.63
C ARG A 106 -4.39 -7.17 -16.75
N GLY A 107 -4.50 -8.43 -16.33
CA GLY A 107 -3.41 -9.40 -16.44
C GLY A 107 -2.12 -8.89 -15.81
N SER A 108 -1.00 -8.97 -16.53
CA SER A 108 0.27 -8.36 -16.12
C SER A 108 0.30 -6.87 -16.43
N HIS A 109 0.38 -6.04 -15.39
CA HIS A 109 0.14 -4.59 -15.49
C HIS A 109 1.19 -3.71 -14.79
N GLY A 110 2.44 -4.18 -14.72
CA GLY A 110 3.60 -3.36 -14.34
C GLY A 110 4.07 -3.47 -12.88
N ASP A 111 3.32 -4.17 -12.03
CA ASP A 111 3.79 -4.62 -10.71
C ASP A 111 4.11 -6.13 -10.71
N LYS A 112 3.97 -6.80 -9.55
CA LYS A 112 4.28 -8.24 -9.38
C LYS A 112 3.05 -9.12 -9.19
N GLU A 113 1.87 -8.53 -9.08
CA GLU A 113 0.62 -9.20 -8.70
C GLU A 113 -0.33 -9.17 -9.91
N ALA A 114 -0.01 -9.96 -10.93
CA ALA A 114 -0.84 -10.00 -12.14
C ALA A 114 -2.27 -10.48 -11.84
N PHE A 115 -3.28 -9.82 -12.41
CA PHE A 115 -4.67 -10.26 -12.32
C PHE A 115 -4.88 -11.58 -13.07
N ASP A 116 -5.78 -12.40 -12.53
CA ASP A 116 -6.11 -13.74 -13.01
C ASP A 116 -7.44 -13.80 -13.80
N GLY A 117 -8.14 -12.67 -13.91
CA GLY A 117 -9.35 -12.51 -14.69
C GLY A 117 -10.62 -12.88 -13.94
N LYS A 118 -11.75 -12.58 -14.59
CA LYS A 118 -13.11 -12.56 -14.01
C LYS A 118 -13.43 -13.67 -13.01
N GLY A 119 -13.93 -13.25 -11.84
CA GLY A 119 -14.44 -14.08 -10.76
C GLY A 119 -13.45 -14.37 -9.64
N ASN A 120 -12.28 -13.72 -9.61
CA ASN A 120 -11.18 -14.03 -8.70
C ASN A 120 -10.65 -12.77 -7.98
N MET A 121 -9.45 -12.29 -8.30
CA MET A 121 -8.82 -11.15 -7.62
C MET A 121 -9.37 -9.81 -8.12
N VAL A 122 -10.48 -9.35 -7.55
CA VAL A 122 -11.14 -8.10 -7.97
C VAL A 122 -10.29 -6.84 -7.81
N ALA A 123 -9.36 -6.83 -6.84
CA ALA A 123 -8.50 -5.67 -6.56
C ALA A 123 -7.30 -6.06 -5.68
N HIS A 124 -6.23 -5.26 -5.76
CA HIS A 124 -5.12 -5.28 -4.79
C HIS A 124 -4.61 -3.87 -4.50
N SER A 125 -3.81 -3.73 -3.45
CA SER A 125 -3.15 -2.45 -3.10
C SER A 125 -1.73 -2.67 -2.60
N SER A 126 -0.97 -1.59 -2.45
CA SER A 126 0.35 -1.63 -1.80
C SER A 126 0.51 -0.56 -0.73
N TYR A 127 1.14 -0.96 0.38
CA TYR A 127 1.42 -0.07 1.50
C TYR A 127 2.33 1.12 1.12
N PRO A 128 2.16 2.28 1.79
CA PRO A 128 3.01 3.45 1.60
C PRO A 128 4.51 3.15 1.72
N PRO A 129 5.39 3.77 0.92
CA PRO A 129 5.14 4.87 -0.01
C PRO A 129 4.81 4.40 -1.44
N ASP A 130 4.63 3.10 -1.67
CA ASP A 130 4.49 2.57 -3.02
C ASP A 130 3.13 2.98 -3.61
N GLY A 131 2.05 2.86 -2.82
CA GLY A 131 0.78 3.57 -3.02
C GLY A 131 0.10 3.28 -4.35
N ILE A 132 -0.43 2.07 -4.48
CA ILE A 132 -1.31 1.68 -5.58
C ILE A 132 -2.60 1.08 -5.05
N LEU A 133 -3.68 1.26 -5.81
CA LEU A 133 -4.90 0.46 -5.75
C LEU A 133 -5.26 0.07 -7.17
N HIS A 134 -5.02 -1.19 -7.53
CA HIS A 134 -5.38 -1.71 -8.83
C HIS A 134 -6.70 -2.48 -8.74
N LEU A 135 -7.52 -2.35 -9.78
CA LEU A 135 -8.84 -2.96 -9.94
C LEU A 135 -8.81 -3.82 -11.20
N ASP A 136 -9.26 -5.08 -11.14
CA ASP A 136 -9.20 -5.96 -12.32
C ASP A 136 -10.23 -5.51 -13.38
N ALA A 137 -9.75 -5.11 -14.55
CA ALA A 137 -10.55 -4.68 -15.67
C ALA A 137 -11.27 -5.83 -16.40
N ASP A 138 -11.06 -7.10 -16.01
CA ASP A 138 -11.88 -8.24 -16.47
C ASP A 138 -13.12 -8.51 -15.59
N GLU A 139 -13.25 -7.85 -14.44
CA GLU A 139 -14.42 -8.02 -13.58
C GLU A 139 -15.68 -7.30 -14.09
N ASP A 140 -16.83 -7.84 -13.68
CA ASP A 140 -18.16 -7.32 -14.01
C ASP A 140 -18.50 -6.13 -13.09
N TRP A 141 -17.92 -4.96 -13.36
CA TRP A 141 -18.08 -3.82 -12.47
C TRP A 141 -19.45 -3.15 -12.56
N SER A 142 -20.05 -2.98 -11.39
CA SER A 142 -21.32 -2.32 -11.18
C SER A 142 -21.14 -1.02 -10.39
N PHE A 143 -21.71 0.06 -10.92
CA PHE A 143 -21.55 1.42 -10.38
C PHE A 143 -22.78 1.87 -9.58
N ASP A 144 -23.89 1.14 -9.67
CA ASP A 144 -25.15 1.37 -8.97
C ASP A 144 -25.54 0.22 -8.02
N GLY A 145 -24.87 -0.92 -8.09
CA GLY A 145 -25.15 -2.14 -7.31
C GLY A 145 -26.20 -3.05 -7.95
N SER A 146 -26.58 -2.85 -9.22
CA SER A 146 -27.63 -3.62 -9.91
C SER A 146 -27.21 -5.01 -10.38
N HIS A 147 -25.91 -5.23 -10.61
CA HIS A 147 -25.30 -6.48 -11.06
C HIS A 147 -23.88 -6.62 -10.50
N GLY A 148 -23.17 -7.70 -10.87
CA GLY A 148 -21.71 -7.76 -10.81
C GLY A 148 -21.06 -7.55 -9.43
N VAL A 149 -19.84 -7.00 -9.45
CA VAL A 149 -19.09 -6.55 -8.28
C VAL A 149 -19.34 -5.04 -8.11
N ASP A 150 -19.85 -4.64 -6.94
CA ASP A 150 -20.11 -3.23 -6.64
C ASP A 150 -18.80 -2.47 -6.39
N LEU A 151 -18.38 -1.69 -7.38
CA LEU A 151 -17.13 -0.94 -7.35
C LEU A 151 -17.08 0.07 -6.20
N ARG A 152 -18.24 0.58 -5.78
CA ARG A 152 -18.34 1.59 -4.73
C ARG A 152 -17.84 1.02 -3.41
N TYR A 153 -18.22 -0.21 -3.09
CA TYR A 153 -17.71 -0.90 -1.90
C TYR A 153 -16.23 -1.25 -2.03
N VAL A 154 -15.77 -1.76 -3.19
CA VAL A 154 -14.35 -2.09 -3.37
C VAL A 154 -13.46 -0.86 -3.22
N CYS A 155 -13.75 0.26 -3.88
CA CYS A 155 -12.97 1.49 -3.72
C CYS A 155 -13.04 2.07 -2.29
N PHE A 156 -14.19 1.98 -1.61
CA PHE A 156 -14.34 2.46 -0.24
C PHE A 156 -13.52 1.63 0.75
N PHE A 157 -13.55 0.29 0.64
CA PHE A 157 -12.79 -0.61 1.52
C PHE A 157 -11.29 -0.70 1.16
N CYS A 158 -10.90 -0.69 -0.11
CA CYS A 158 -9.48 -0.75 -0.47
C CYS A 158 -8.72 0.55 -0.15
N SER A 159 -9.41 1.63 0.21
CA SER A 159 -8.79 2.83 0.81
C SER A 159 -8.35 2.66 2.27
N LEU A 160 -8.63 1.51 2.92
CA LEU A 160 -8.28 1.23 4.32
C LEU A 160 -6.80 0.79 4.56
N ILE A 161 -5.88 1.00 3.60
CA ILE A 161 -4.56 0.33 3.55
C ILE A 161 -3.40 1.32 3.32
#